data_AF-A0A962H418-F1
#
_entry.id   AF-A0A962H418-F1
#
_cell.length_a   1.000
_cell.length_b   1.000
_cell.length_c   1.000
_cell.angle_alpha   90.00
_cell.angle_beta   90.00
_cell.angle_gamma   90.00
#
_symmetry.space_group_name_H-M   'P 1'
#
loop_
_entity.id
_entity.type
_entity.pdbx_description
1 polymer ?
#
loop_
_entity_poly.entity_id
_entity_poly.type
_entity_poly.pdbx_seq_one_letter_code
_entity_poly.pdbx_strand_id
1 'polypeptide(L)'
;QKFDQTEGSGFRALAKQCKTEAVQLVKDYIKANNSQEDSLRWHIAQLLGELGNFDEAIQYAQSTIRTEESDGFNWNDYVLGYIAYWQNDIKTLQKQIETLESASAHFGNVMNANLLKTFLEELKSDNC
;
A
#
# COMPACT_ATOMS: atom_id res chain seq x y z
N GLN A 1 -6.54 -22.45 -7.30
CA GLN A 1 -6.97 -22.24 -5.90
C GLN A 1 -6.82 -20.76 -5.59
N LYS A 2 -7.80 -20.10 -4.94
CA LYS A 2 -7.71 -18.66 -4.62
C LYS A 2 -6.93 -18.46 -3.31
N PHE A 3 -6.06 -17.46 -3.23
CA PHE A 3 -5.36 -17.10 -2.00
C PHE A 3 -6.33 -16.50 -0.97
N ASP A 4 -6.21 -16.91 0.30
CA ASP A 4 -7.04 -16.36 1.37
C ASP A 4 -6.50 -14.98 1.80
N GLN A 5 -7.20 -13.93 1.35
CA GLN A 5 -6.93 -12.53 1.70
C GLN A 5 -7.93 -11.99 2.74
N THR A 6 -8.73 -12.86 3.36
CA THR A 6 -9.82 -12.47 4.27
C THR A 6 -9.27 -11.82 5.54
N GLU A 7 -9.87 -10.71 5.96
CA GLU A 7 -9.49 -10.02 7.20
C GLU A 7 -9.56 -10.95 8.41
N GLY A 8 -8.49 -10.96 9.21
CA GLY A 8 -8.38 -11.83 10.39
C GLY A 8 -8.16 -13.33 10.09
N SER A 9 -8.01 -13.73 8.82
CA SER A 9 -7.69 -15.10 8.38
C SER A 9 -6.45 -15.11 7.47
N GLY A 10 -6.06 -16.29 7.00
CA GLY A 10 -5.00 -16.48 6.01
C GLY A 10 -3.68 -15.81 6.41
N PHE A 11 -3.02 -15.19 5.44
CA PHE A 11 -1.77 -14.48 5.69
C PHE A 11 -1.93 -13.29 6.65
N ARG A 12 -3.12 -12.68 6.74
CA ARG A 12 -3.39 -11.51 7.59
C ARG A 12 -3.43 -11.89 9.07
N ALA A 13 -3.90 -13.09 9.39
CA ALA A 13 -3.81 -13.62 10.75
C ALA A 13 -2.35 -13.82 11.16
N LEU A 14 -1.54 -14.40 10.27
CA LEU A 14 -0.10 -14.61 10.47
C LEU A 14 0.66 -13.29 10.64
N ALA A 15 0.36 -12.29 9.80
CA ALA A 15 1.03 -10.99 9.80
C ALA A 15 0.94 -10.24 11.14
N LYS A 16 -0.05 -10.55 12.00
CA LYS A 16 -0.15 -9.94 13.34
C LYS A 16 1.04 -10.27 14.25
N GLN A 17 1.70 -11.40 14.03
CA GLN A 17 2.81 -11.87 14.86
C GLN A 17 4.08 -12.13 14.04
N CYS A 18 3.94 -12.41 12.74
CA CYS A 18 4.99 -12.94 11.88
C CYS A 18 4.93 -12.28 10.49
N LYS A 19 5.24 -10.98 10.40
CA LYS A 19 5.15 -10.21 9.15
C LYS A 19 6.10 -10.73 8.07
N THR A 20 7.33 -11.06 8.43
CA THR A 20 8.34 -11.58 7.48
C THR A 20 7.86 -12.89 6.84
N GLU A 21 7.31 -13.79 7.65
CA GLU A 21 6.75 -15.07 7.21
C GLU A 21 5.48 -14.86 6.38
N ALA A 22 4.65 -13.88 6.74
CA ALA A 22 3.49 -13.51 5.94
C ALA A 22 3.91 -12.98 4.55
N VAL A 23 4.95 -12.14 4.47
CA VAL A 23 5.53 -11.69 3.19
C VAL A 23 5.99 -12.89 2.36
N GLN A 24 6.76 -13.80 2.97
CA GLN A 24 7.28 -14.98 2.27
C GLN A 24 6.13 -15.87 1.76
N LEU A 25 5.10 -16.08 2.58
CA LEU A 25 3.92 -16.86 2.21
C LEU A 25 3.21 -16.30 0.96
N VAL A 26 3.06 -14.98 0.87
CA VAL A 26 2.45 -14.33 -0.31
C VAL A 26 3.37 -14.46 -1.52
N LYS A 27 4.69 -14.23 -1.37
CA LYS A 27 5.67 -14.39 -2.46
C LYS A 27 5.68 -15.81 -3.01
N ASP A 28 5.67 -16.81 -2.13
CA ASP A 28 5.65 -18.23 -2.52
C ASP A 28 4.37 -18.59 -3.26
N TYR A 29 3.22 -18.07 -2.82
CA TYR A 29 1.97 -18.28 -3.53
C TYR A 29 1.99 -17.66 -4.94
N ILE A 30 2.47 -16.41 -5.09
CA ILE A 30 2.61 -15.76 -6.40
C ILE A 30 3.47 -16.61 -7.32
N LYS A 31 4.63 -17.08 -6.85
CA LYS A 31 5.56 -17.91 -7.63
C LYS A 31 4.97 -19.26 -8.02
N ALA A 32 4.33 -19.95 -7.08
CA ALA A 32 3.77 -21.28 -7.32
C ALA A 32 2.57 -21.26 -8.28
N ASN A 33 1.86 -20.13 -8.37
CA ASN A 33 0.62 -20.01 -9.15
C ASN A 33 0.74 -19.06 -10.35
N ASN A 34 1.93 -18.47 -10.58
CA ASN A 34 2.14 -17.38 -11.56
C ASN A 34 1.10 -16.25 -11.42
N SER A 35 0.66 -15.94 -10.20
CA SER A 35 -0.41 -14.98 -9.98
C SER A 35 0.01 -13.57 -10.43
N GLN A 36 -0.87 -12.92 -11.19
CA GLN A 36 -0.71 -11.54 -11.64
C GLN A 36 -1.55 -10.56 -10.81
N GLU A 37 -2.14 -11.01 -9.69
CA GLU A 37 -3.01 -10.18 -8.85
C GLU A 37 -2.23 -9.02 -8.19
N ASP A 38 -2.60 -7.79 -8.55
CA ASP A 38 -2.03 -6.57 -7.96
C ASP A 38 -2.22 -6.52 -6.45
N SER A 39 -3.35 -7.02 -5.94
CA SER A 39 -3.65 -7.00 -4.50
C SER A 39 -2.63 -7.79 -3.68
N LEU A 40 -2.10 -8.89 -4.21
CA LEU A 40 -1.07 -9.68 -3.53
C LEU A 40 0.26 -8.94 -3.47
N ARG A 41 0.64 -8.29 -4.57
CA ARG A 41 1.86 -7.46 -4.62
C ARG A 41 1.72 -6.23 -3.72
N TRP A 42 0.54 -5.66 -3.65
CA TRP A 42 0.23 -4.56 -2.73
C TRP A 42 0.37 -4.98 -1.26
N HIS A 43 -0.16 -6.15 -0.88
CA HIS A 43 0.00 -6.65 0.49
C HIS A 43 1.46 -6.91 0.87
N ILE A 44 2.28 -7.39 -0.07
CA ILE A 44 3.72 -7.50 0.14
C ILE A 44 4.33 -6.11 0.41
N ALA A 45 4.00 -5.10 -0.39
CA ALA A 45 4.50 -3.74 -0.21
C ALA A 45 4.15 -3.17 1.18
N GLN A 46 2.89 -3.29 1.60
CA GLN A 46 2.45 -2.81 2.93
C GLN A 46 3.23 -3.48 4.07
N LEU A 47 3.33 -4.82 4.04
CA LEU A 47 4.03 -5.56 5.09
C LEU A 47 5.53 -5.25 5.14
N LEU A 48 6.17 -5.07 3.98
CA LEU A 48 7.58 -4.67 3.90
C LEU A 48 7.80 -3.25 4.43
N GLY A 49 6.89 -2.32 4.10
CA GLY A 49 6.91 -0.97 4.65
C GLY A 49 6.81 -0.95 6.17
N GLU A 50 5.89 -1.74 6.74
CA GLU A 50 5.75 -1.89 8.20
C GLU A 50 6.97 -2.53 8.88
N LEU A 51 7.77 -3.29 8.12
CA LEU A 51 9.04 -3.87 8.59
C LEU A 51 10.23 -2.91 8.42
N GLY A 52 10.02 -1.74 7.81
CA GLY A 52 11.10 -0.78 7.48
C GLY A 52 11.90 -1.13 6.23
N ASN A 53 11.51 -2.16 5.47
CA ASN A 53 12.17 -2.59 4.24
C ASN A 53 11.70 -1.75 3.04
N PHE A 54 11.93 -0.44 3.10
CA PHE A 54 11.33 0.53 2.18
C PHE A 54 11.73 0.34 0.71
N ASP A 55 12.99 -0.01 0.41
CA ASP A 55 13.43 -0.23 -0.97
C ASP A 55 12.63 -1.34 -1.67
N GLU A 56 12.42 -2.47 -0.98
CA GLU A 56 11.64 -3.57 -1.54
C GLU A 56 10.15 -3.24 -1.54
N ALA A 57 9.65 -2.56 -0.50
CA ALA A 57 8.26 -2.11 -0.44
C ALA A 57 7.90 -1.21 -1.64
N ILE A 58 8.77 -0.27 -1.98
CA ILE A 58 8.60 0.65 -3.12
C ILE A 58 8.56 -0.13 -4.44
N GLN A 59 9.45 -1.10 -4.65
CA GLN A 59 9.45 -1.91 -5.88
C GLN A 59 8.12 -2.66 -6.07
N TYR A 60 7.61 -3.29 -5.00
CA TYR A 60 6.33 -3.98 -5.05
C TYR A 60 5.17 -3.01 -5.24
N ALA A 61 5.16 -1.86 -4.56
CA ALA A 61 4.14 -0.84 -4.73
C ALA A 61 4.09 -0.32 -6.18
N GLN A 62 5.24 0.03 -6.77
CA GLN A 62 5.35 0.47 -8.16
C GLN A 62 4.78 -0.56 -9.15
N SER A 63 4.97 -1.85 -8.88
CA SER A 63 4.42 -2.94 -9.72
C SER A 63 2.89 -3.07 -9.70
N THR A 64 2.20 -2.27 -8.86
CA THR A 64 0.74 -2.22 -8.76
C THR A 64 0.15 -0.95 -9.38
N ILE A 65 0.98 -0.06 -9.92
CA ILE A 65 0.52 1.13 -10.62
C ILE A 65 -0.18 0.71 -11.92
N ARG A 66 -1.41 1.20 -12.10
CA ARG A 66 -2.28 0.89 -13.23
C ARG A 66 -2.02 1.87 -14.36
N THR A 67 -2.06 1.38 -15.60
CA THR A 67 -1.95 2.23 -16.79
C THR A 67 -3.16 3.15 -16.95
N GLU A 68 -4.35 2.66 -16.59
CA GLU A 68 -5.61 3.41 -16.66
C GLU A 68 -6.44 3.17 -15.40
N GLU A 69 -7.17 4.20 -14.97
CA GLU A 69 -8.09 4.18 -13.84
C GLU A 69 -9.45 4.72 -14.30
N SER A 70 -10.51 3.93 -14.18
CA SER A 70 -11.81 4.26 -14.79
C SER A 70 -12.99 4.14 -13.82
N ASP A 71 -12.77 3.73 -12.58
CA ASP A 71 -13.78 3.52 -11.54
C ASP A 71 -13.96 4.73 -10.61
N GLY A 72 -13.22 5.82 -10.86
CA GLY A 72 -13.18 7.01 -9.99
C GLY A 72 -12.46 6.77 -8.66
N PHE A 73 -11.88 5.58 -8.47
CA PHE A 73 -11.00 5.28 -7.37
C PHE A 73 -9.55 5.53 -7.79
N ASN A 74 -8.91 6.49 -7.14
CA ASN A 74 -7.57 6.96 -7.46
C ASN A 74 -6.53 6.06 -6.78
N TRP A 75 -6.45 4.82 -7.25
CA TRP A 75 -5.55 3.79 -6.74
C TRP A 75 -4.07 4.20 -6.84
N ASN A 76 -3.68 4.78 -7.99
CA ASN A 76 -2.31 5.21 -8.24
C ASN A 76 -1.89 6.31 -7.27
N ASP A 77 -2.74 7.32 -7.04
CA ASP A 77 -2.43 8.40 -6.09
C ASP A 77 -2.28 7.86 -4.66
N TYR A 78 -3.11 6.89 -4.28
CA TYR A 78 -2.97 6.19 -3.00
C TYR A 78 -1.64 5.45 -2.85
N VAL A 79 -1.25 4.67 -3.87
CA VAL A 79 0.02 3.93 -3.91
C VAL A 79 1.21 4.90 -3.89
N LEU A 80 1.15 5.97 -4.68
CA LEU A 80 2.18 7.01 -4.72
C LEU A 80 2.30 7.75 -3.39
N GLY A 81 1.21 7.88 -2.63
CA GLY A 81 1.24 8.42 -1.26
C GLY A 81 2.07 7.56 -0.31
N TYR A 82 1.90 6.23 -0.34
CA TYR A 82 2.73 5.31 0.44
C TYR A 82 4.21 5.37 0.04
N ILE A 83 4.49 5.40 -1.27
CA ILE A 83 5.86 5.52 -1.78
C ILE A 83 6.48 6.84 -1.29
N ALA A 84 5.75 7.95 -1.36
CA ALA A 84 6.22 9.24 -0.89
C ALA A 84 6.51 9.23 0.62
N TYR A 85 5.65 8.58 1.43
CA TYR A 85 5.90 8.40 2.85
C TYR A 85 7.19 7.61 3.12
N TRP A 86 7.37 6.45 2.48
CA TRP A 86 8.59 5.63 2.64
C TRP A 86 9.86 6.34 2.15
N GLN A 87 9.73 7.29 1.22
CA GLN A 87 10.84 8.12 0.72
C GLN A 87 11.06 9.41 1.52
N ASN A 88 10.27 9.68 2.56
CA ASN A 88 10.22 10.96 3.26
C ASN A 88 9.94 12.17 2.33
N ASP A 89 9.28 11.95 1.19
CA ASP A 89 8.89 13.00 0.24
C ASP A 89 7.56 13.64 0.66
N ILE A 90 7.65 14.58 1.62
CA ILE A 90 6.51 15.34 2.16
C ILE A 90 5.73 16.04 1.05
N LYS A 91 6.41 16.59 0.03
CA LYS A 91 5.76 17.39 -1.02
C LYS A 91 4.88 16.49 -1.90
N THR A 92 5.40 15.34 -2.30
CA THR A 92 4.62 14.38 -3.08
C THR A 92 3.48 13.80 -2.25
N LEU A 93 3.72 13.46 -0.98
CA LEU A 93 2.67 12.97 -0.07
C LEU A 93 1.51 13.96 0.06
N GLN A 94 1.80 15.25 0.28
CA GLN A 94 0.79 16.31 0.33
C GLN A 94 -0.02 16.40 -0.96
N LYS A 95 0.66 16.38 -2.11
CA LYS A 95 -0.01 16.40 -3.42
C LYS A 95 -0.99 15.23 -3.57
N GLN A 96 -0.60 14.02 -3.18
CA GLN A 96 -1.48 12.85 -3.32
C GLN A 96 -2.69 12.92 -2.39
N ILE A 97 -2.52 13.45 -1.17
CA ILE A 97 -3.65 13.74 -0.27
C ILE A 97 -4.63 14.70 -0.94
N GLU A 98 -4.16 15.82 -1.46
CA GLU A 98 -5.00 16.83 -2.12
C GLU A 98 -5.75 16.25 -3.34
N THR A 99 -5.09 15.41 -4.13
CA THR A 99 -5.71 14.73 -5.27
C THR A 99 -6.82 13.79 -4.82
N LEU A 100 -6.59 12.98 -3.79
CA LEU A 100 -7.60 12.05 -3.24
C LEU A 100 -8.79 12.80 -2.62
N GLU A 101 -8.55 13.90 -1.91
CA GLU A 101 -9.62 14.74 -1.35
C GLU A 101 -10.48 15.39 -2.44
N SER A 102 -9.85 15.83 -3.53
CA SER A 102 -10.54 16.39 -4.69
C SER A 102 -11.42 15.36 -5.40
N ALA A 103 -11.04 14.08 -5.33
CA ALA A 103 -11.80 12.94 -5.86
C ALA A 103 -12.75 12.30 -4.81
N SER A 104 -13.26 13.08 -3.86
CA SER A 104 -14.08 12.61 -2.73
C SER A 104 -15.44 12.01 -3.08
N ALA A 105 -15.86 12.05 -4.35
CA ALA A 105 -17.05 11.36 -4.82
C ALA A 105 -16.98 9.83 -4.58
N HIS A 106 -15.78 9.25 -4.60
CA HIS A 106 -15.55 7.86 -4.24
C HIS A 106 -15.10 7.77 -2.77
N PHE A 107 -15.88 7.09 -1.91
CA PHE A 107 -15.60 6.98 -0.47
C PHE A 107 -14.20 6.41 -0.16
N GLY A 108 -13.71 5.49 -1.00
CA GLY A 108 -12.35 4.94 -0.87
C GLY A 108 -11.25 6.02 -0.96
N ASN A 109 -11.44 7.07 -1.76
CA ASN A 109 -10.46 8.16 -1.87
C ASN A 109 -10.42 8.98 -0.58
N VAL A 110 -11.59 9.22 0.05
CA VAL A 110 -11.68 9.91 1.35
C VAL A 110 -10.96 9.11 2.44
N MET A 111 -11.20 7.81 2.51
CA MET A 111 -10.53 6.94 3.49
C MET A 111 -9.01 6.93 3.29
N ASN A 112 -8.57 6.83 2.04
CA ASN A 112 -7.15 6.83 1.69
C ASN A 112 -6.48 8.18 2.00
N ALA A 113 -7.13 9.30 1.69
CA ALA A 113 -6.63 10.62 2.03
C ALA A 113 -6.44 10.78 3.55
N ASN A 114 -7.41 10.34 4.35
CA ASN A 114 -7.33 10.41 5.81
C ASN A 114 -6.19 9.55 6.37
N LEU A 115 -5.95 8.37 5.80
CA LEU A 115 -4.80 7.55 6.18
C LEU A 115 -3.47 8.24 5.81
N LEU A 116 -3.33 8.76 4.60
CA LEU A 116 -2.10 9.43 4.18
C LEU A 116 -1.82 10.71 5.01
N LYS A 117 -2.85 11.36 5.55
CA LYS A 117 -2.65 12.47 6.50
C LYS A 117 -1.97 12.02 7.80
N THR A 118 -2.26 10.83 8.32
CA THR A 118 -1.57 10.34 9.54
C THR A 118 -0.08 10.14 9.26
N PHE A 119 0.27 9.63 8.07
CA PHE A 119 1.66 9.53 7.63
C PHE A 119 2.35 10.90 7.54
N LEU A 120 1.64 11.90 7.00
CA LEU A 120 2.16 13.27 6.91
C LEU A 120 2.39 13.90 8.29
N GLU A 121 1.50 13.63 9.25
CA GLU A 121 1.64 14.09 10.64
C GLU A 121 2.84 13.44 11.34
N GLU A 122 3.05 12.13 11.14
CA GLU A 122 4.24 11.42 11.62
C GLU A 122 5.53 12.05 11.08
N LEU A 123 5.65 12.22 9.75
CA LEU A 123 6.84 12.83 9.14
C LEU A 123 7.11 14.26 9.62
N LYS A 124 6.07 15.04 9.92
CA LYS A 124 6.25 16.40 10.47
C LYS A 124 6.70 16.39 11.91
N SER A 125 6.28 15.39 12.69
CA SER A 125 6.63 15.25 14.10
C SER A 125 8.09 14.80 14.28
N ASP A 126 8.59 13.94 13.41
CA ASP A 126 9.99 13.46 13.43
C ASP A 126 11.02 14.52 12.99
N ASN A 127 10.56 15.63 12.40
CA ASN A 127 11.38 16.74 11.92
C ASN A 127 11.41 17.95 12.86
N CYS A 128 10.90 17.83 14.08
CA CYS A 128 10.87 18.89 15.11
C CYS A 128 11.93 18.70 16.20
#